data_AF-A0A2S1GZT0-F1
#
_entry.id   AF-A0A2S1GZT0-F1
#
_cell.length_a   1.000
_cell.length_b   1.000
_cell.length_c   1.000
_cell.angle_alpha   90.00
_cell.angle_beta   90.00
_cell.angle_gamma   90.00
#
_symmetry.space_group_name_H-M   'P 1'
#
loop_
_entity.id
_entity.type
_entity.pdbx_description
1 polymer ?
#
loop_
_entity_poly.entity_id
_entity_poly.type
_entity_poly.pdbx_seq_one_letter_code
_entity_poly.pdbx_strand_id
1 'polypeptide(L)' 'MNKAKMYIWLVIIFFAIIFIVLPILFPHSIILNWVRNILFGILILGLTYDFIKSRTKSKIIS' A
#
# COMPACT_ATOMS: atom_id res chain seq x y z
N MET A 1 4.09 -13.67 -22.56
CA MET A 1 3.71 -13.26 -21.18
C MET A 1 2.45 -12.41 -21.26
N ASN A 2 1.42 -12.73 -20.47
CA ASN A 2 0.11 -12.06 -20.57
C ASN A 2 0.25 -10.59 -20.09
N LYS A 3 -0.26 -9.60 -20.84
CA LYS A 3 -0.03 -8.16 -20.55
C LYS A 3 -0.40 -7.79 -19.10
N ALA A 4 -1.48 -8.36 -18.57
CA ALA A 4 -1.90 -8.19 -17.18
C ALA A 4 -0.84 -8.63 -16.15
N LYS A 5 -0.14 -9.74 -16.39
CA LYS A 5 0.92 -10.23 -15.49
C LYS A 5 2.12 -9.27 -15.47
N MET A 6 2.41 -8.61 -16.59
CA MET A 6 3.48 -7.61 -16.69
C MET A 6 3.16 -6.34 -15.89
N TYR A 7 1.92 -5.84 -15.96
CA TYR A 7 1.50 -4.69 -15.15
C TYR A 7 1.54 -5.00 -13.64
N ILE A 8 1.08 -6.19 -13.24
CA ILE A 8 1.15 -6.62 -11.83
C ILE A 8 2.60 -6.63 -11.35
N TRP A 9 3.52 -7.19 -12.13
CA TRP A 9 4.94 -7.19 -11.82
C TRP A 9 5.53 -5.79 -11.70
N LEU A 10 5.16 -4.87 -12.60
CA LEU A 10 5.59 -3.48 -12.54
C LEU A 10 5.12 -2.79 -11.25
N VAL A 11 3.87 -3.01 -10.85
CA VAL A 11 3.32 -2.45 -9.60
C VAL A 11 4.07 -3.00 -8.39
N ILE A 12 4.33 -4.31 -8.34
CA ILE A 12 5.08 -4.93 -7.25
C ILE A 12 6.50 -4.37 -7.14
N ILE A 13 7.21 -4.26 -8.27
CA ILE A 13 8.58 -3.73 -8.30
C ILE A 13 8.58 -2.26 -7.87
N PHE A 14 7.65 -1.45 -8.36
CA PHE A 14 7.53 -0.05 -7.98
C PHE A 14 7.31 0.11 -6.47
N PHE A 15 6.45 -0.74 -5.91
CA PHE A 15 6.20 -0.78 -4.48
C PHE A 15 7.47 -1.18 -3.70
N ALA A 16 8.17 -2.24 -4.12
CA ALA A 16 9.42 -2.64 -3.48
C ALA A 16 10.48 -1.53 -3.52
N ILE A 17 10.58 -0.78 -4.62
CA ILE A 17 11.51 0.33 -4.75
C ILE A 17 11.21 1.43 -3.74
N ILE A 18 9.94 1.87 -3.63
CA ILE A 18 9.55 2.96 -2.74
C ILE A 18 9.71 2.59 -1.26
N PHE A 19 9.35 1.35 -0.90
CA PHE A 19 9.26 0.95 0.50
C PHE A 19 10.53 0.28 1.04
N ILE A 20 11.40 -0.24 0.17
CA ILE A 20 12.61 -0.98 0.55
C ILE A 20 13.86 -0.26 0.02
N VAL A 21 13.99 -0.11 -1.30
CA VAL A 21 15.23 0.35 -1.93
C VAL A 21 15.53 1.82 -1.61
N LEU A 22 14.57 2.72 -1.82
CA LEU A 22 14.78 4.15 -1.57
C LEU A 22 15.09 4.47 -0.10
N PRO A 23 14.44 3.84 0.91
CA PRO A 23 14.79 4.05 2.31
C PRO A 23 16.20 3.58 2.67
N ILE A 24 16.69 2.52 2.02
CA ILE A 24 18.06 2.02 2.22
C ILE A 24 19.08 2.99 1.63
N LEU A 25 18.80 3.51 0.43
CA LEU A 25 19.70 4.44 -0.26
C LEU A 25 19.67 5.86 0.33
N PHE A 26 18.51 6.32 0.81
CA PHE A 26 18.29 7.67 1.33
C PHE A 26 17.63 7.65 2.72
N PRO A 27 18.30 7.07 3.73
CA PRO A 27 17.72 6.83 5.06
C PRO A 27 17.34 8.12 5.80
N HIS A 28 17.99 9.24 5.49
CA HIS A 28 17.75 10.54 6.14
C HIS A 28 16.93 11.51 5.27
N SER A 29 16.36 11.05 4.15
CA SER A 29 15.50 11.92 3.33
C SER A 29 14.15 12.13 3.99
N ILE A 30 13.92 13.36 4.47
CA ILE A 30 12.66 13.79 5.07
C ILE A 30 11.51 13.60 4.09
N ILE A 31 11.71 13.99 2.83
CA ILE A 31 10.69 13.89 1.77
C ILE A 31 10.29 12.43 1.55
N LEU A 32 11.27 11.52 1.51
CA LEU A 32 11.01 10.09 1.34
C LEU A 32 10.19 9.52 2.51
N ASN A 33 10.53 9.94 3.73
CA ASN A 33 9.80 9.51 4.93
C ASN A 33 8.34 9.99 4.90
N TRP A 34 8.09 11.23 4.49
CA TRP A 34 6.73 11.77 4.32
C TRP A 34 5.93 10.99 3.28
N VAL A 35 6.50 10.75 2.09
CA VAL A 35 5.84 9.98 1.02
C VAL A 35 5.47 8.57 1.50
N ARG A 36 6.41 7.89 2.17
CA ARG A 36 6.19 6.55 2.73
C ARG A 36 5.08 6.55 3.79
N ASN A 37 5.08 7.52 4.69
CA ASN A 37 4.07 7.64 5.74
C ASN A 37 2.67 7.92 5.17
N ILE A 38 2.56 8.77 4.15
CA ILE A 38 1.28 9.05 3.48
C ILE A 38 0.75 7.78 2.80
N LEU A 39 1.60 7.07 2.05
CA LEU A 39 1.21 5.82 1.39
C LEU A 39 0.80 4.74 2.40
N PHE A 40 1.53 4.59 3.50
CA PHE A 40 1.13 3.68 4.59
C PHE A 40 -0.19 4.10 5.23
N GLY A 41 -0.40 5.40 5.47
CA GLY A 41 -1.63 5.93 6.02
C GLY A 41 -2.84 5.60 5.15
N ILE A 42 -2.72 5.78 3.83
CA ILE A 42 -3.78 5.42 2.87
C ILE A 42 -4.07 3.92 2.90
N LEU A 43 -3.04 3.08 2.97
CA LEU A 43 -3.20 1.63 3.09
C LEU A 43 -3.96 1.24 4.36
N ILE A 44 -3.57 1.79 5.50
CA ILE A 44 -4.23 1.54 6.79
C ILE A 44 -5.68 2.02 6.75
N LEU A 45 -5.95 3.21 6.20
CA LEU A 45 -7.31 3.73 6.06
C LEU A 45 -8.17 2.83 5.16
N GLY A 46 -7.63 2.35 4.03
CA GLY A 46 -8.32 1.42 3.14
C GLY A 46 -8.65 0.10 3.84
N LEU A 47 -7.68 -0.48 4.55
CA LEU A 47 -7.89 -1.70 5.34
C LEU A 47 -8.89 -1.50 6.48
N THR A 48 -8.83 -0.37 7.17
CA THR A 48 -9.75 -0.03 8.26
C THR A 48 -11.17 0.15 7.74
N TYR A 49 -11.32 0.84 6.60
CA TYR A 49 -12.62 0.98 5.94
C TYR A 49 -13.20 -0.37 5.54
N ASP A 50 -12.39 -1.25 4.93
CA ASP A 50 -12.83 -2.58 4.53
C ASP A 50 -13.19 -3.46 5.75
N PHE A 51 -12.40 -3.36 6.82
CA PHE A 51 -12.70 -4.02 8.10
C PHE A 51 -14.01 -3.53 8.72
N ILE A 52 -14.25 -2.23 8.80
CA ILE A 52 -15.51 -1.67 9.32
C ILE A 52 -16.69 -2.12 8.44
N LYS A 53 -16.54 -2.03 7.11
CA LYS A 53 -17.57 -2.43 6.17
C LYS A 53 -17.91 -3.91 6.26
N SER A 54 -16.91 -4.78 6.39
CA SER A 54 -17.13 -6.23 6.54
C SER A 54 -17.87 -6.57 7.85
N ARG A 55 -17.56 -5.89 8.95
CA ARG A 55 -18.28 -6.02 10.23
C ARG A 55 -19.73 -5.53 10.14
N THR A 56 -19.97 -4.40 9.47
CA THR A 56 -21.34 -3.87 9.27
C THR A 56 -22.18 -4.82 8.41
N LYS A 57 -21.61 -5.39 7.33
CA LYS A 57 -22.31 -6.42 6.52
C LYS A 57 -22.66 -7.66 7.33
N SER A 58 -21.75 -8.13 8.18
CA SER A 58 -21.99 -9.30 9.04
C SER A 58 -23.13 -9.09 10.04
N LYS A 59 -23.35 -7.86 10.50
CA LYS A 59 -24.38 -7.52 11.49
C LYS A 59 -25.79 -7.36 10.90
N ILE A 60 -25.91 -7.19 9.59
CA ILE A 60 -27.20 -7.06 8.87
C ILE A 60 -27.77 -8.44 8.50
N ILE A 61 -26.93 -9.48 8.49
CA ILE A 61 -27.31 -10.84 8.10
C ILE A 61 -27.60 -11.75 9.33
N SER A 62 -27.35 -11.25 10.56
CA SER A 62 -27.70 -11.91 11.82
C SER A 62 -29.00 -11.37 12.40
#